data_AF-A0A5B0Q4E7-F1
#
_entry.id   AF-A0A5B0Q4E7-F1
#
_cell.length_a   1.000
_cell.length_b   1.000
_cell.length_c   1.000
_cell.angle_alpha   90.00
_cell.angle_beta   90.00
_cell.angle_gamma   90.00
#
_symmetry.space_group_name_H-M   'P 1'
#
loop_
_entity.id
_entity.type
_entity.pdbx_description
1 polymer ?
#
loop_
_entity_poly.entity_id
_entity_poly.type
_entity_poly.pdbx_seq_one_letter_code
_entity_poly.pdbx_strand_id
1 'polypeptide(L)'
;MSVSELLNPAGESEYSVWTTEEIFKSVTDQNTEEDQDNNESSKPPPRPKPTAKEVFKAISLINDYIENDTTEVADKLNQSMEAYSKQLVDHLIATAQQTSITSFFHPMNSK
;
A
#
# COMPACT_ATOMS: atom_id res chain seq x y z
N MET A 1 2.82 30.66 35.55
CA MET A 1 2.77 29.34 34.91
C MET A 1 1.65 28.54 35.54
N SER A 2 0.43 28.76 35.06
CA SER A 2 -0.75 27.98 35.47
C SER A 2 -0.77 26.66 34.71
N VAL A 3 -1.28 25.59 35.33
CA VAL A 3 -1.50 24.29 34.64
C VAL A 3 -2.39 24.47 33.39
N SER A 4 -3.27 25.48 33.41
CA SER A 4 -4.11 25.86 32.27
C SER A 4 -3.32 26.34 31.04
N GLU A 5 -2.11 26.90 31.22
CA GLU A 5 -1.24 27.36 30.13
C GLU A 5 -0.42 26.22 29.51
N LEU A 6 -0.30 25.07 30.20
CA LEU A 6 0.36 23.86 29.69
C LEU A 6 -0.57 22.99 28.84
N LEU A 7 -1.89 23.08 29.04
CA LEU A 7 -2.90 22.26 28.34
C LEU A 7 -3.44 22.92 27.06
N ASN A 8 -3.19 24.21 26.86
CA ASN A 8 -3.54 24.95 25.65
C ASN A 8 -2.39 25.90 25.29
N PRO A 9 -1.32 25.43 24.64
CA PRO A 9 -0.33 26.33 24.08
C PRO A 9 -1.02 27.25 23.07
N ALA A 10 -0.88 28.56 23.27
CA ALA A 10 -1.37 29.57 22.35
C ALA A 10 -0.65 29.40 21.00
N GLY A 11 -1.25 28.63 20.08
CA GLY A 11 -0.67 28.34 18.78
C GLY A 11 -1.17 27.06 18.08
N GLU A 12 -1.95 26.19 18.73
CA GLU A 12 -2.36 24.90 18.12
C GLU A 12 -3.82 24.83 17.64
N SER A 13 -4.47 25.95 17.34
CA SER A 13 -5.81 25.94 16.75
C SER A 13 -5.83 25.82 15.22
N GLU A 14 -4.70 25.49 14.58
CA GLU A 14 -4.64 25.17 13.15
C GLU A 14 -4.25 23.71 12.88
N TYR A 15 -4.65 22.80 13.76
CA TYR A 15 -4.95 21.46 13.25
C TYR A 15 -6.26 21.57 12.49
N SER A 16 -6.16 21.70 11.16
CA SER A 16 -7.26 21.45 10.23
C SER A 16 -7.63 19.97 10.40
N VAL A 17 -8.47 19.69 11.40
CA VAL A 17 -9.02 18.36 11.63
C VAL A 17 -10.03 18.15 10.51
N TRP A 18 -9.54 17.67 9.37
CA TRP A 18 -10.40 17.30 8.25
C TRP A 18 -11.36 16.25 8.77
N THR A 19 -12.64 16.61 8.80
CA THR A 19 -13.69 15.66 9.14
C THR A 19 -13.77 14.61 8.04
N THR A 20 -14.21 13.40 8.38
CA THR A 20 -14.20 12.26 7.44
C THR A 20 -14.95 12.58 6.14
N GLU A 21 -15.96 13.45 6.16
CA GLU A 21 -16.64 13.94 4.96
C GLU A 21 -15.74 14.82 4.06
N GLU A 22 -14.90 15.71 4.61
CA GLU A 22 -13.99 16.57 3.83
C GLU A 22 -12.91 15.77 3.07
N ILE A 23 -12.51 14.62 3.62
CA ILE A 23 -11.55 13.71 2.97
C ILE A 23 -12.15 13.13 1.67
N PHE A 24 -13.45 12.77 1.67
CA PHE A 24 -14.13 12.25 0.49
C PHE A 24 -14.62 13.36 -0.45
N LYS A 25 -14.89 14.55 0.09
CA LYS A 25 -15.27 15.72 -0.71
C LYS A 25 -14.09 16.30 -1.49
N SER A 26 -12.87 16.27 -0.94
CA SER A 26 -11.66 16.73 -1.67
C SER A 26 -11.31 15.85 -2.88
N VAL A 27 -11.73 14.58 -2.89
CA VAL A 27 -11.60 13.69 -4.08
C VAL A 27 -12.66 14.03 -5.15
N THR A 28 -13.75 14.67 -4.75
CA THR A 28 -14.89 15.01 -5.63
C THR A 28 -14.78 16.45 -6.17
N ASP A 29 -14.35 17.39 -5.33
CA ASP A 29 -14.25 18.82 -5.66
C ASP A 29 -13.00 19.13 -6.52
N GLN A 30 -11.97 18.28 -6.54
CA GLN A 30 -10.85 18.41 -7.49
C GLN A 30 -11.25 18.12 -8.95
N ASN A 31 -12.45 17.56 -9.18
CA ASN A 31 -13.01 17.27 -10.50
C ASN A 31 -14.13 18.24 -10.90
N THR A 32 -14.37 19.30 -10.12
CA THR A 32 -15.50 20.19 -10.37
C THR A 32 -15.05 21.63 -10.51
N GLU A 33 -14.26 21.94 -11.55
CA GLU A 33 -14.45 23.19 -12.29
C GLU A 33 -14.35 22.91 -13.79
N GLU A 34 -15.52 22.96 -14.41
CA GLU A 34 -15.77 23.47 -15.77
C GLU A 34 -15.11 22.72 -16.94
N ASP A 35 -15.81 21.73 -17.52
CA ASP A 35 -16.53 22.02 -18.76
C ASP A 35 -17.41 20.84 -19.20
N GLN A 36 -18.61 21.18 -19.68
CA GLN A 36 -19.49 20.26 -20.37
C GLN A 36 -18.83 19.77 -21.66
N ASP A 37 -18.47 18.48 -21.75
CA ASP A 37 -18.70 17.75 -22.99
C ASP A 37 -18.90 16.26 -22.71
N ASN A 38 -19.85 15.69 -23.45
CA ASN A 38 -20.18 14.27 -23.44
C ASN A 38 -18.92 13.46 -23.78
N ASN A 39 -18.29 12.83 -22.80
CA ASN A 39 -17.38 11.74 -23.10
C ASN A 39 -17.44 10.69 -22.00
N GLU A 40 -17.64 9.45 -22.43
CA GLU A 40 -17.71 8.25 -21.60
C GLU A 40 -16.73 8.37 -20.44
N SER A 41 -17.19 8.13 -19.20
CA SER A 41 -16.30 8.15 -18.03
C SER A 41 -15.23 7.08 -18.22
N SER A 42 -14.10 7.49 -18.80
CA SER A 42 -12.94 6.66 -19.03
C SER A 42 -12.42 6.33 -17.65
N LYS A 43 -12.75 5.13 -17.17
CA LYS A 43 -12.24 4.61 -15.92
C LYS A 43 -10.73 4.81 -15.94
N PRO A 44 -10.12 5.40 -14.89
CA PRO A 44 -8.69 5.65 -14.88
C PRO A 44 -7.96 4.32 -15.13
N PRO A 45 -6.83 4.37 -15.85
CA PRO A 45 -6.10 3.16 -16.22
C PRO A 45 -5.76 2.36 -14.95
N PRO A 46 -5.80 1.02 -15.03
CA PRO A 46 -5.49 0.18 -13.88
C PRO A 46 -4.09 0.49 -13.38
N ARG A 47 -3.96 0.69 -12.06
CA ARG A 47 -2.66 0.90 -11.44
C ARG A 47 -1.75 -0.30 -11.73
N PRO A 48 -0.45 -0.07 -11.98
CA PRO A 48 0.50 -1.16 -12.17
C PRO A 48 0.52 -2.06 -10.91
N LYS A 49 0.66 -3.36 -11.13
CA LYS A 49 0.81 -4.31 -10.03
C LYS A 49 2.14 -4.02 -9.31
N PRO A 50 2.15 -4.03 -7.97
CA PRO A 50 3.37 -3.84 -7.22
C PRO A 50 4.35 -4.99 -7.48
N THR A 51 5.63 -4.64 -7.48
CA THR A 51 6.74 -5.60 -7.58
C THR A 51 6.93 -6.35 -6.27
N ALA A 52 7.56 -7.54 -6.33
CA ALA A 52 7.90 -8.31 -5.14
C ALA A 52 8.71 -7.50 -4.10
N LYS A 53 9.62 -6.64 -4.58
CA LYS A 53 10.43 -5.76 -3.73
C LYS A 53 9.57 -4.75 -2.96
N GLU A 54 8.58 -4.15 -3.62
CA GLU A 54 7.66 -3.20 -2.97
C GLU A 54 6.79 -3.90 -1.94
N VAL A 55 6.35 -5.13 -2.23
CA VAL A 55 5.59 -5.95 -1.29
C VAL A 55 6.43 -6.29 -0.04
N PHE A 56 7.68 -6.75 -0.20
CA PHE A 56 8.55 -7.01 0.95
C PHE A 56 8.83 -5.75 1.77
N LYS A 57 9.05 -4.61 1.10
CA LYS A 57 9.24 -3.32 1.79
C LYS A 57 8.01 -2.94 2.63
N ALA A 58 6.81 -3.17 2.10
CA ALA A 58 5.56 -2.91 2.82
C ALA A 58 5.42 -3.84 4.04
N ILE A 59 5.72 -5.14 3.89
CA ILE A 59 5.70 -6.10 5.01
C ILE A 59 6.67 -5.67 6.11
N SER A 60 7.91 -5.31 5.77
CA SER A 60 8.88 -4.81 6.76
C SER A 60 8.36 -3.58 7.50
N LEU A 61 7.79 -2.61 6.78
CA LEU A 61 7.26 -1.40 7.38
C LEU A 61 6.08 -1.68 8.33
N ILE A 62 5.21 -2.62 7.98
CA ILE A 62 4.10 -3.02 8.85
C ILE A 62 4.64 -3.73 10.09
N ASN A 63 5.61 -4.63 9.93
CA ASN A 63 6.26 -5.32 11.06
C ASN A 63 6.91 -4.32 12.03
N ASP A 64 7.63 -3.33 11.53
CA ASP A 64 8.25 -2.28 12.35
C ASP A 64 7.18 -1.46 13.11
N TYR A 65 6.02 -1.22 12.48
CA TYR A 65 4.92 -0.48 13.10
C TYR A 65 4.25 -1.27 14.25
N ILE A 66 4.13 -2.60 14.11
CA ILE A 66 3.48 -3.46 15.10
C ILE A 66 4.46 -4.15 16.06
N GLU A 67 5.76 -3.88 15.97
CA GLU A 67 6.81 -4.59 16.73
C GLU A 67 6.56 -4.62 18.24
N ASN A 68 6.03 -3.52 18.78
CA ASN A 68 5.74 -3.35 20.21
C ASN A 68 4.26 -3.57 20.56
N ASP A 69 3.43 -3.94 19.59
CA ASP A 69 2.01 -4.18 19.78
C ASP A 69 1.78 -5.64 20.22
N THR A 70 1.40 -5.82 21.48
CA THR A 70 1.15 -7.14 22.08
C THR A 70 -0.31 -7.57 21.97
N THR A 71 -1.11 -6.93 21.12
CA THR A 71 -2.51 -7.31 20.92
C THR A 71 -2.62 -8.59 20.08
N GLU A 72 -3.65 -9.39 20.35
CA GLU A 72 -3.95 -10.60 19.55
C GLU A 72 -4.17 -10.29 18.06
N VAL A 73 -4.59 -9.06 17.74
CA VAL A 73 -4.79 -8.58 16.37
C VAL A 73 -3.44 -8.41 15.66
N ALA A 74 -2.46 -7.81 16.33
CA ALA A 74 -1.10 -7.67 15.81
C ALA A 74 -0.44 -9.04 15.59
N ASP A 75 -0.59 -9.97 16.53
CA ASP A 75 -0.06 -11.34 16.40
C ASP A 75 -0.64 -12.06 15.18
N LYS A 76 -1.97 -12.00 14.99
CA LYS A 76 -2.64 -12.61 13.82
C LYS A 76 -2.21 -11.98 12.51
N LEU A 77 -2.03 -10.66 12.50
CA LEU A 77 -1.54 -9.94 11.33
C LEU A 77 -0.12 -10.37 11.00
N ASN A 78 0.78 -10.43 11.98
CA ASN A 78 2.15 -10.87 11.79
C ASN A 78 2.23 -12.30 11.25
N GLN A 79 1.48 -13.24 11.85
CA GLN A 79 1.41 -14.62 11.37
C GLN A 79 0.93 -14.72 9.92
N SER A 80 -0.08 -13.92 9.56
CA SER A 80 -0.62 -13.88 8.19
C SER A 80 0.41 -13.34 7.20
N MET A 81 1.14 -12.29 7.59
CA MET A 81 2.21 -11.71 6.78
C MET A 81 3.40 -12.65 6.61
N GLU A 82 3.79 -13.38 7.65
CA GLU A 82 4.84 -14.41 7.58
C GLU A 82 4.47 -15.52 6.60
N ALA A 83 3.24 -16.04 6.69
CA ALA A 83 2.75 -17.08 5.79
C ALA A 83 2.75 -16.60 4.33
N TYR A 84 2.28 -15.37 4.09
CA TYR A 84 2.28 -14.77 2.76
C TYR A 84 3.69 -14.51 2.23
N SER A 85 4.59 -13.98 3.06
CA SER A 85 6.00 -13.75 2.73
C SER A 85 6.67 -15.04 2.28
N LYS A 86 6.46 -16.14 3.02
CA LYS A 86 6.97 -17.46 2.64
C LYS A 86 6.45 -17.91 1.28
N GLN A 87 5.13 -17.82 1.05
CA GLN A 87 4.53 -18.19 -0.22
C GLN A 87 5.10 -17.37 -1.39
N LEU A 88 5.37 -16.09 -1.17
CA LEU A 88 5.94 -15.21 -2.18
C LEU A 88 7.40 -15.58 -2.52
N VAL A 89 8.19 -15.95 -1.51
CA VAL A 89 9.54 -16.49 -1.71
C VAL A 89 9.50 -17.82 -2.48
N ASP A 90 8.63 -18.75 -2.09
CA ASP A 90 8.50 -20.04 -2.76
C ASP A 90 8.11 -19.87 -4.23
N HIS A 91 7.17 -18.96 -4.52
CA HIS A 91 6.80 -18.62 -5.89
C HIS A 91 7.96 -18.03 -6.68
N LEU A 92 8.76 -17.14 -6.07
CA LEU A 92 9.92 -16.53 -6.71
C LEU A 92 10.98 -17.58 -7.06
N ILE A 93 11.26 -18.51 -6.15
CA ILE A 93 12.20 -19.62 -6.36
C ILE A 93 11.71 -20.53 -7.50
N ALA A 94 10.45 -20.95 -7.46
CA ALA A 94 9.87 -21.78 -8.50
C ALA A 94 9.95 -21.12 -9.88
N THR A 95 9.63 -19.82 -9.94
CA THR A 95 9.72 -19.03 -11.19
C THR A 95 11.16 -18.93 -11.68
N ALA A 96 12.13 -18.70 -10.79
CA ALA A 96 13.54 -18.65 -11.14
C ALA A 96 14.06 -20.00 -11.64
N GLN A 97 13.66 -21.11 -11.01
CA GLN A 97 13.99 -22.46 -11.46
C GLN A 97 13.41 -22.75 -12.85
N GLN A 98 12.13 -22.41 -13.07
CA GLN A 98 11.48 -22.56 -14.38
C GLN A 98 12.19 -21.73 -15.45
N THR A 99 12.53 -20.47 -15.14
CA THR A 99 13.25 -19.58 -16.05
C THR A 99 14.65 -20.11 -16.37
N SER A 100 15.34 -20.66 -15.37
CA SER A 100 16.63 -21.30 -15.57
C SER A 100 16.51 -22.48 -16.53
N ILE A 101 15.57 -23.40 -16.28
CA ILE A 101 15.31 -24.57 -17.13
C ILE A 101 14.97 -24.15 -18.56
N THR A 102 14.06 -23.18 -18.76
CA THR A 102 13.69 -22.70 -20.10
C THR A 102 14.84 -21.98 -20.81
N SER A 103 15.74 -21.33 -20.09
CA SER A 103 16.93 -20.73 -20.69
C SER A 103 17.97 -21.78 -21.13
N PHE A 104 18.08 -22.89 -20.41
CA PHE A 104 18.98 -23.98 -20.77
C PHE A 104 18.45 -24.79 -21.96
N PHE A 105 17.15 -25.08 -21.96
CA PHE A 105 16.49 -25.79 -23.05
C PHE A 105 15.84 -24.80 -24.01
N HIS A 106 16.63 -24.28 -24.95
CA HIS A 106 16.08 -23.53 -26.07
C HIS A 106 15.13 -24.45 -26.84
N PRO A 107 13.89 -24.01 -27.15
CA PRO A 107 13.02 -24.76 -28.04
C PRO A 107 13.80 -24.98 -29.34
N MET A 108 14.04 -26.24 -29.67
CA MET A 108 14.69 -26.60 -30.92
C MET A 108 13.69 -26.22 -32.01
N ASN A 109 13.84 -25.01 -32.56
CA ASN A 109 13.12 -24.59 -33.76
C ASN A 109 13.65 -25.47 -34.90
N SER A 110 13.05 -26.66 -35.03
CA SER A 110 13.29 -27.60 -36.12
C SER A 110 12.90 -26.91 -37.41
N LYS A 111 13.88 -26.65 -38.27
CA LYS A 111 13.69 -26.14 -39.61
C LYS A 111 13.89 -27.28 -40.61
#